data_AF-A0AAV5Z5E0-F1
#
_entry.id   AF-A0AAV5Z5E0-F1
#
_cell.length_a   1.000
_cell.length_b   1.000
_cell.length_c   1.000
_cell.angle_alpha   90.00
_cell.angle_beta   90.00
_cell.angle_gamma   90.00
#
_symmetry.space_group_name_H-M   'P 1'
#
loop_
_entity.id
_entity.type
_entity.pdbx_description
1 polymer ?
#
loop_
_entity_poly.entity_id
_entity_poly.type
_entity_poly.pdbx_seq_one_letter_code
_entity_poly.pdbx_strand_id
1 'polypeptide(L)'
;MSPGTPSGSAGPAGLPESPGIDEPALIQRCIAGDAAAFEPLVEKYRQRVWRLAYQVLHDREEAWDVAQEAFVRAFHSLPSFRGQSAFYTWLFRITVNVATDRHRQRGARARAFGPERVTEEEWARSTPDPGRGPDQEAARAEQRERIRRAFDALPPKARTIIMLSDVEGLSYREIAEVLNCPIGTVMSRLHNARKRLKGLLGPMLAMILWLGLTLVWAVPVQAQQIIRFGVRVLEASIQPALSASVEPEIEADEHMKRILPRLRALFRYDHYTTLHRQRVEGPLGAQQRFAIPGERWLEVTPDQLEGRSVRMKVRLLKGTNPDVSMHIVAAPRAPAVLAGPSYGKGVLVIILWANPNPTP
;
A
#
# COMPACT_ATOMS: atom_id res chain seq x y z
N MET A 1 22.48 32.19 -17.90
CA MET A 1 22.06 30.79 -17.94
C MET A 1 21.80 30.33 -16.51
N SER A 2 20.54 30.37 -16.07
CA SER A 2 20.00 29.44 -15.06
C SER A 2 19.55 28.16 -15.80
N PRO A 3 18.99 27.12 -15.15
CA PRO A 3 18.88 26.79 -13.71
C PRO A 3 19.43 25.34 -13.47
N GLY A 4 19.56 24.74 -12.29
CA GLY A 4 18.87 24.91 -11.01
C GLY A 4 17.77 23.84 -10.81
N THR A 5 17.92 23.03 -9.75
CA THR A 5 16.90 22.17 -9.03
C THR A 5 16.42 20.83 -9.64
N PRO A 6 15.82 19.88 -8.87
CA PRO A 6 15.59 19.85 -7.40
C PRO A 6 15.79 18.49 -6.66
N SER A 7 15.80 18.61 -5.33
CA SER A 7 15.60 17.57 -4.30
C SER A 7 14.11 17.24 -4.14
N GLY A 8 13.74 15.96 -3.99
CA GLY A 8 12.36 15.49 -3.81
C GLY A 8 12.27 14.36 -2.77
N SER A 9 11.47 14.59 -1.73
CA SER A 9 11.09 13.65 -0.67
C SER A 9 9.95 12.72 -1.12
N ALA A 10 10.07 11.42 -0.87
CA ALA A 10 9.05 10.42 -1.24
C ALA A 10 8.34 9.84 -0.01
N GLY A 11 7.02 10.08 0.09
CA GLY A 11 6.06 9.42 1.00
C GLY A 11 5.52 8.09 0.43
N PRO A 12 4.70 7.33 1.18
CA PRO A 12 4.51 5.89 0.96
C PRO A 12 3.44 5.52 -0.09
N ALA A 13 3.87 4.65 -1.01
CA ALA A 13 3.18 3.62 -1.82
C ALA A 13 1.72 3.83 -2.26
N GLY A 14 1.55 4.21 -3.54
CA GLY A 14 0.27 4.25 -4.26
C GLY A 14 -0.13 2.92 -4.92
N LEU A 15 -1.44 2.76 -5.09
CA LEU A 15 -2.15 1.76 -5.89
C LEU A 15 -1.74 1.78 -7.38
N PRO A 16 -1.98 0.70 -8.16
CA PRO A 16 -1.43 0.53 -9.50
C PRO A 16 -1.78 1.70 -10.44
N GLU A 17 -0.75 2.43 -10.85
CA GLU A 17 -0.84 3.44 -11.90
C GLU A 17 -1.28 2.75 -13.21
N SER A 18 -2.48 3.09 -13.70
CA SER A 18 -2.85 2.88 -15.12
C SER A 18 -1.80 3.55 -16.00
N PRO A 19 -1.48 3.02 -17.21
CA PRO A 19 -0.37 3.47 -18.07
C PRO A 19 -0.29 4.99 -18.07
N GLY A 20 0.75 5.48 -17.38
CA GLY A 20 0.67 6.73 -16.64
C GLY A 20 0.71 7.96 -17.53
N ILE A 21 -0.41 8.69 -17.60
CA ILE A 21 -0.32 10.11 -17.92
C ILE A 21 0.53 10.78 -16.84
N ASP A 22 1.51 11.58 -17.25
CA ASP A 22 2.32 12.41 -16.35
C ASP A 22 1.45 13.54 -15.78
N GLU A 23 0.69 13.18 -14.76
CA GLU A 23 -0.27 14.05 -14.09
C GLU A 23 0.38 15.32 -13.53
N PRO A 24 1.55 15.27 -12.86
CA PRO A 24 2.29 16.46 -12.48
C PRO A 24 2.60 17.39 -13.66
N ALA A 25 3.09 16.85 -14.80
CA ALA A 25 3.41 17.67 -15.97
C ALA A 25 2.17 18.30 -16.60
N LEU A 26 1.06 17.56 -16.68
CA LEU A 26 -0.22 18.08 -17.18
C LEU A 26 -0.75 19.22 -16.30
N ILE A 27 -0.68 19.07 -14.98
CA ILE A 27 -1.09 20.12 -14.03
C ILE A 27 -0.24 21.38 -14.23
N GLN A 28 1.08 21.25 -14.35
CA GLN A 28 1.97 22.39 -14.57
C GLN A 28 1.66 23.12 -15.88
N ARG A 29 1.39 22.38 -16.96
CA ARG A 29 0.96 22.96 -18.24
C ARG A 29 -0.37 23.71 -18.12
N CYS A 30 -1.35 23.14 -17.42
CA CYS A 30 -2.63 23.81 -17.18
C CYS A 30 -2.43 25.13 -16.41
N ILE A 31 -1.57 25.13 -15.37
CA ILE A 31 -1.25 26.34 -14.58
C ILE A 31 -0.54 27.39 -15.46
N ALA A 32 0.27 26.95 -16.42
CA ALA A 32 0.92 27.82 -17.41
C ALA A 32 -0.03 28.36 -18.50
N GLY A 33 -1.33 28.02 -18.47
CA GLY A 33 -2.35 28.53 -19.39
C GLY A 33 -2.71 27.58 -20.54
N ASP A 34 -2.13 26.39 -20.60
CA ASP A 34 -2.49 25.37 -21.60
C ASP A 34 -3.76 24.62 -21.15
N ALA A 35 -4.92 25.13 -21.56
CA ALA A 35 -6.22 24.55 -21.22
C ALA A 35 -6.40 23.12 -21.77
N ALA A 36 -5.76 22.77 -22.89
CA ALA A 36 -5.86 21.45 -23.50
C ALA A 36 -5.17 20.37 -22.64
N ALA A 37 -4.20 20.75 -21.81
CA ALA A 37 -3.57 19.83 -20.86
C ALA A 37 -4.53 19.32 -19.75
N PHE A 38 -5.71 19.93 -19.60
CA PHE A 38 -6.70 19.50 -18.61
C PHE A 38 -7.56 18.34 -19.10
N GLU A 39 -7.75 18.20 -20.42
CA GLU A 39 -8.61 17.17 -21.02
C GLU A 39 -8.19 15.74 -20.63
N PRO A 40 -6.90 15.35 -20.66
CA PRO A 40 -6.48 14.02 -20.20
C PRO A 40 -6.75 13.77 -18.71
N LEU A 41 -6.72 14.82 -17.88
CA LEU A 41 -7.10 14.72 -16.46
C LEU A 41 -8.60 14.46 -16.33
N VAL A 42 -9.44 15.17 -17.11
CA VAL A 42 -10.88 14.93 -17.15
C VAL A 42 -11.17 13.49 -17.58
N GLU A 43 -10.56 13.03 -18.67
CA GLU A 43 -10.78 11.67 -19.19
C GLU A 43 -10.42 10.59 -18.15
N LYS A 44 -9.29 10.76 -17.45
CA LYS A 44 -8.86 9.85 -16.38
C LYS A 44 -9.84 9.81 -15.20
N TYR A 45 -10.42 10.96 -14.82
CA TYR A 45 -11.17 11.08 -13.58
C TYR A 45 -12.70 11.13 -13.73
N ARG A 46 -13.23 11.34 -14.93
CA ARG A 46 -14.67 11.59 -15.18
C ARG A 46 -15.58 10.54 -14.57
N GLN A 47 -15.25 9.27 -14.77
CA GLN A 47 -16.05 8.14 -14.26
C GLN A 47 -16.01 8.06 -12.72
N ARG A 48 -14.86 8.37 -12.11
CA ARG A 48 -14.68 8.35 -10.65
C ARG A 48 -15.45 9.50 -10.00
N VAL A 49 -15.34 10.70 -10.57
CA VAL A 49 -16.06 11.90 -10.13
C VAL A 49 -17.58 11.71 -10.25
N TRP A 50 -18.06 11.21 -11.39
CA TRP A 50 -19.48 10.92 -11.59
C TRP A 50 -20.01 9.90 -10.57
N ARG A 51 -19.30 8.77 -10.36
CA ARG A 51 -19.69 7.78 -9.35
C ARG A 51 -19.79 8.38 -7.96
N LEU A 52 -18.82 9.21 -7.57
CA LEU A 52 -18.81 9.87 -6.28
C LEU A 52 -19.99 10.83 -6.10
N ALA A 53 -20.31 11.64 -7.12
CA ALA A 53 -21.48 12.51 -7.13
C ALA A 53 -22.79 11.71 -7.04
N TYR A 54 -22.90 10.62 -7.79
CA TYR A 54 -24.05 9.72 -7.76
C TYR A 54 -24.28 9.11 -6.36
N GLN A 55 -23.22 8.77 -5.62
CA GLN A 55 -23.39 8.24 -4.26
C GLN A 55 -24.03 9.25 -3.29
N VAL A 56 -23.82 10.54 -3.53
CA VAL A 56 -24.39 11.63 -2.72
C VAL A 56 -25.83 11.94 -3.16
N LEU A 57 -26.06 12.09 -4.46
CA LEU A 57 -27.34 12.58 -5.02
C LEU A 57 -28.38 11.49 -5.26
N HIS A 58 -27.90 10.30 -5.66
CA HIS A 58 -28.71 9.19 -6.13
C HIS A 58 -29.59 9.53 -7.35
N ASP A 59 -29.10 10.43 -8.19
CA ASP A 59 -29.73 10.88 -9.42
C ASP A 59 -28.65 10.95 -10.49
N ARG A 60 -28.91 10.40 -11.68
CA ARG A 60 -27.90 10.28 -12.74
C ARG A 60 -27.63 11.58 -13.45
N GLU A 61 -28.68 12.32 -13.78
CA GLU A 61 -28.59 13.58 -14.51
C GLU A 61 -27.93 14.61 -13.62
N GLU A 62 -28.38 14.73 -12.35
CA GLU A 62 -27.72 15.63 -11.40
C GLU A 62 -26.27 15.21 -11.13
N ALA A 63 -25.94 13.92 -11.13
CA ALA A 63 -24.57 13.47 -10.95
C ALA A 63 -23.66 13.85 -12.12
N TRP A 64 -24.16 13.83 -13.36
CA TRP A 64 -23.42 14.32 -14.53
C TRP A 64 -23.22 15.83 -14.46
N ASP A 65 -24.26 16.59 -14.10
CA ASP A 65 -24.18 18.04 -13.90
C ASP A 65 -23.15 18.40 -12.83
N VAL A 66 -23.20 17.71 -11.69
CA VAL A 66 -22.25 17.92 -10.59
C VAL A 66 -20.83 17.52 -10.99
N ALA A 67 -20.66 16.46 -11.77
CA ALA A 67 -19.35 16.08 -12.27
C ALA A 67 -18.76 17.17 -13.18
N GLN A 68 -19.55 17.67 -14.13
CA GLN A 68 -19.15 18.77 -15.01
C GLN A 68 -18.81 20.03 -14.20
N GLU A 69 -19.69 20.43 -13.27
CA GLU A 69 -19.49 21.57 -12.40
C GLU A 69 -18.22 21.42 -11.54
N ALA A 70 -17.96 20.22 -11.02
CA ALA A 70 -16.75 19.91 -10.26
C ALA A 70 -15.48 20.07 -11.10
N PHE A 71 -15.47 19.61 -12.35
CA PHE A 71 -14.33 19.79 -13.25
C PHE A 71 -14.13 21.26 -13.64
N VAL A 72 -15.19 22.01 -13.91
CA VAL A 72 -15.11 23.46 -14.19
C VAL A 72 -14.52 24.21 -12.98
N ARG A 73 -15.03 23.92 -11.78
CA ARG A 73 -14.48 24.50 -10.54
C ARG A 73 -13.03 24.08 -10.33
N ALA A 74 -12.69 22.82 -10.57
CA ALA A 74 -11.32 22.32 -10.46
C ALA A 74 -10.39 23.01 -11.45
N PHE A 75 -10.79 23.20 -12.71
CA PHE A 75 -10.00 23.94 -13.70
C PHE A 75 -9.69 25.36 -13.23
N HIS A 76 -10.71 26.11 -12.80
CA HIS A 76 -10.53 27.49 -12.32
C HIS A 76 -9.71 27.61 -11.03
N SER A 77 -9.79 26.61 -10.15
CA SER A 77 -9.05 26.61 -8.88
C SER A 77 -7.72 25.85 -8.94
N LEU A 78 -7.37 25.27 -10.09
CA LEU A 78 -6.12 24.53 -10.29
C LEU A 78 -4.87 25.35 -9.96
N PRO A 79 -4.78 26.67 -10.25
CA PRO A 79 -3.62 27.48 -9.85
C PRO A 79 -3.40 27.54 -8.33
N SER A 80 -4.43 27.28 -7.52
CA SER A 80 -4.33 27.24 -6.06
C SER A 80 -3.91 25.87 -5.51
N PHE A 81 -3.82 24.84 -6.37
CA PHE A 81 -3.43 23.50 -5.98
C PHE A 81 -1.92 23.44 -5.69
N ARG A 82 -1.57 23.25 -4.42
CA ARG A 82 -0.17 23.28 -3.94
C ARG A 82 0.55 21.93 -3.95
N GLY A 83 -0.08 20.86 -4.46
CA GLY A 83 0.51 19.51 -4.46
C GLY A 83 0.73 18.89 -3.08
N GLN A 84 0.07 19.40 -2.03
CA GLN A 84 0.17 18.87 -0.66
C GLN A 84 -0.58 17.55 -0.45
N SER A 85 -1.48 17.22 -1.37
CA SER A 85 -2.17 15.93 -1.49
C SER A 85 -2.17 15.51 -2.96
N ALA A 86 -2.51 14.24 -3.23
CA ALA A 86 -2.71 13.80 -4.60
C ALA A 86 -3.85 14.60 -5.28
N PHE A 87 -3.73 14.86 -6.58
CA PHE A 87 -4.70 15.65 -7.33
C PHE A 87 -6.11 15.07 -7.23
N TYR A 88 -6.24 13.74 -7.32
CA TYR A 88 -7.53 13.06 -7.22
C TYR A 88 -8.21 13.31 -5.85
N THR A 89 -7.44 13.39 -4.76
CA THR A 89 -7.95 13.69 -3.40
C THR A 89 -8.53 15.10 -3.36
N TRP A 90 -7.83 16.07 -3.95
CA TRP A 90 -8.28 17.45 -4.05
C TRP A 90 -9.54 17.58 -4.92
N LEU A 91 -9.59 16.89 -6.07
CA LEU A 91 -10.74 16.85 -6.98
C LEU A 91 -11.97 16.20 -6.33
N PHE A 92 -11.79 15.11 -5.57
CA PHE A 92 -12.87 14.45 -4.84
C PHE A 92 -13.46 15.35 -3.76
N ARG A 93 -12.63 16.15 -3.08
CA ARG A 93 -13.11 17.16 -2.13
C ARG A 93 -14.03 18.18 -2.80
N ILE A 94 -13.64 18.70 -3.96
CA ILE A 94 -14.48 19.63 -4.75
C ILE A 94 -15.81 18.93 -5.10
N THR A 95 -15.73 17.71 -5.61
CA THR A 95 -16.90 16.92 -6.02
C THR A 95 -17.89 16.70 -4.87
N VAL A 96 -17.42 16.27 -3.70
CA VAL A 96 -18.27 16.04 -2.52
C VAL A 96 -18.92 17.34 -2.05
N ASN A 97 -18.20 18.46 -2.09
CA ASN A 97 -18.74 19.76 -1.72
C ASN A 97 -19.89 20.16 -2.66
N VAL A 98 -19.66 20.13 -3.98
CA VAL A 98 -20.68 20.46 -4.99
C VAL A 98 -21.90 19.54 -4.86
N ALA A 99 -21.69 18.24 -4.74
CA ALA A 99 -22.77 17.26 -4.59
C ALA A 99 -23.57 17.47 -3.29
N THR A 100 -22.89 17.79 -2.19
CA THR A 100 -23.54 18.04 -0.89
C THR A 100 -24.38 19.32 -0.94
N ASP A 101 -23.87 20.37 -1.59
CA ASP A 101 -24.60 21.63 -1.77
C ASP A 101 -25.84 21.42 -2.63
N ARG A 102 -25.73 20.68 -3.74
CA ARG A 102 -26.87 20.31 -4.60
C ARG A 102 -27.92 19.50 -3.84
N HIS A 103 -27.49 18.48 -3.08
CA HIS A 103 -28.40 17.68 -2.24
C HIS A 103 -29.13 18.55 -1.19
N ARG A 104 -28.44 19.53 -0.57
CA ARG A 104 -29.06 20.47 0.39
C ARG A 104 -30.10 21.36 -0.29
N GLN A 105 -29.80 21.88 -1.48
CA GLN A 105 -30.74 22.69 -2.26
C GLN A 105 -31.98 21.90 -2.65
N ARG A 106 -31.84 20.63 -3.07
CA ARG A 106 -32.97 19.73 -3.34
C ARG A 106 -33.86 19.56 -2.10
N GLY A 107 -33.26 19.31 -0.94
CA GLY A 107 -33.99 19.22 0.32
C GLY A 107 -34.74 20.50 0.71
N ALA A 108 -34.18 21.68 0.37
CA ALA A 108 -34.86 22.95 0.58
C ALA A 108 -36.01 23.17 -0.42
N ARG A 109 -35.82 22.86 -1.71
CA ARG A 109 -36.87 22.93 -2.75
C ARG A 109 -38.01 21.97 -2.46
N ALA A 110 -37.72 20.73 -2.08
CA ALA A 110 -38.74 19.74 -1.72
C ALA A 110 -39.59 20.16 -0.50
N ARG A 111 -39.01 20.91 0.45
CA ARG A 111 -39.76 21.51 1.57
C ARG A 111 -40.63 22.69 1.14
N ALA A 112 -40.23 23.42 0.10
CA ALA A 112 -40.95 24.60 -0.39
C ALA A 112 -42.05 24.27 -1.42
N PHE A 113 -41.85 23.23 -2.25
CA PHE A 113 -42.70 22.93 -3.41
C PHE A 113 -43.20 21.47 -3.49
N GLY A 114 -42.87 20.62 -2.51
CA GLY A 114 -43.19 19.19 -2.52
C GLY A 114 -42.13 18.33 -3.23
N PRO A 115 -42.07 17.01 -2.98
CA PRO A 115 -41.05 16.14 -3.55
C PRO A 115 -41.32 15.82 -5.03
N GLU A 116 -40.37 16.17 -5.90
CA GLU A 116 -40.32 15.67 -7.27
C GLU A 116 -39.80 14.21 -7.25
N ARG A 117 -40.63 13.27 -7.71
CA ARG A 117 -40.28 11.84 -7.75
C ARG A 117 -39.77 11.51 -9.15
N VAL A 118 -38.47 11.36 -9.28
CA VAL A 118 -37.86 10.66 -10.42
C VAL A 118 -37.72 9.20 -10.03
N THR A 119 -38.50 8.33 -10.65
CA THR A 119 -38.28 6.89 -10.63
C THR A 119 -37.32 6.52 -11.74
N GLU A 120 -36.21 5.88 -11.41
CA GLU A 120 -35.46 5.11 -12.40
C GLU A 120 -34.96 3.78 -11.84
N GLU A 121 -35.45 2.71 -12.46
CA GLU A 121 -34.87 1.38 -12.47
C GLU A 121 -33.73 1.30 -13.51
N GLU A 122 -32.90 0.29 -13.32
CA GLU A 122 -31.88 -0.27 -14.23
C GLU A 122 -30.54 0.46 -14.45
N TRP A 123 -29.47 -0.25 -14.06
CA TRP A 123 -28.32 -0.51 -14.93
C TRP A 123 -27.56 -1.74 -14.45
N ALA A 124 -27.93 -2.89 -15.00
CA ALA A 124 -27.02 -4.02 -15.12
C ALA A 124 -26.56 -4.08 -16.58
N ARG A 125 -25.53 -3.29 -16.93
CA ARG A 125 -24.66 -3.63 -18.06
C ARG A 125 -23.22 -3.56 -17.59
N SER A 126 -22.77 -4.69 -17.07
CA SER A 126 -21.37 -5.09 -17.17
C SER A 126 -21.21 -5.77 -18.51
N THR A 127 -20.17 -5.42 -19.26
CA THR A 127 -19.76 -6.08 -20.50
C THR A 127 -19.82 -7.61 -20.34
N PRO A 128 -20.52 -8.35 -21.23
CA PRO A 128 -20.51 -9.81 -21.22
C PRO A 128 -19.07 -10.32 -21.37
N ASP A 129 -18.67 -11.26 -20.52
CA ASP A 129 -17.42 -12.04 -20.65
C ASP A 129 -17.74 -13.19 -21.61
N PRO A 130 -17.22 -13.23 -22.85
CA PRO A 130 -17.72 -14.12 -23.92
C PRO A 130 -17.32 -15.60 -23.75
N GLY A 131 -17.16 -16.11 -22.53
CA GLY A 131 -16.60 -17.43 -22.27
C GLY A 131 -17.19 -18.26 -21.13
N ARG A 132 -18.34 -17.91 -20.53
CA ARG A 132 -18.87 -18.64 -19.36
C ARG A 132 -20.37 -18.97 -19.46
N GLY A 133 -20.74 -20.12 -18.89
CA GLY A 133 -22.06 -20.73 -19.06
C GLY A 133 -23.22 -20.00 -18.32
N PRO A 134 -24.46 -20.17 -18.81
CA PRO A 134 -25.63 -19.34 -18.47
C PRO A 134 -26.06 -19.38 -16.98
N ASP A 135 -25.93 -20.53 -16.31
CA ASP A 135 -26.37 -20.67 -14.91
C ASP A 135 -25.48 -19.89 -13.92
N GLN A 136 -24.19 -19.78 -14.23
CA GLN A 136 -23.25 -19.02 -13.39
C GLN A 136 -23.42 -17.51 -13.57
N GLU A 137 -23.91 -17.07 -14.73
CA GLU A 137 -24.19 -15.66 -15.01
C GLU A 137 -25.46 -15.18 -14.29
N ALA A 138 -26.52 -16.00 -14.28
CA ALA A 138 -27.77 -15.70 -13.57
C ALA A 138 -27.56 -15.54 -12.06
N ALA A 139 -26.84 -16.46 -11.42
CA ALA A 139 -26.53 -16.39 -9.98
C ALA A 139 -25.67 -15.15 -9.63
N ARG A 140 -24.73 -14.77 -10.51
CA ARG A 140 -23.92 -13.56 -10.34
C ARG A 140 -24.72 -12.28 -10.55
N ALA A 141 -25.66 -12.26 -11.49
CA ALA A 141 -26.56 -11.14 -11.71
C ALA A 141 -27.45 -10.89 -10.48
N GLU A 142 -28.02 -11.95 -9.91
CA GLU A 142 -28.80 -11.87 -8.68
C GLU A 142 -27.96 -11.35 -7.51
N GLN A 143 -26.71 -11.83 -7.38
CA GLN A 143 -25.80 -11.37 -6.33
C GLN A 143 -25.41 -9.89 -6.51
N ARG A 144 -25.11 -9.44 -7.73
CA ARG A 144 -24.82 -8.03 -8.04
C ARG A 144 -26.01 -7.14 -7.71
N GLU A 145 -27.21 -7.59 -8.03
CA GLU A 145 -28.44 -6.86 -7.76
C GLU A 145 -28.72 -6.75 -6.26
N ARG A 146 -28.50 -7.82 -5.48
CA ARG A 146 -28.58 -7.76 -4.01
C ARG A 146 -27.58 -6.79 -3.41
N ILE A 147 -26.34 -6.79 -3.91
CA ILE A 147 -25.30 -5.85 -3.47
C ILE A 147 -25.72 -4.41 -3.77
N ARG A 148 -26.20 -4.17 -4.99
CA ARG A 148 -26.69 -2.87 -5.43
C ARG A 148 -27.81 -2.36 -4.53
N ARG A 149 -28.88 -3.14 -4.33
CA ARG A 149 -30.01 -2.75 -3.47
C ARG A 149 -29.60 -2.42 -2.04
N ALA A 150 -28.70 -3.21 -1.47
CA ALA A 150 -28.19 -2.94 -0.13
C ALA A 150 -27.33 -1.68 -0.08
N PHE A 151 -26.54 -1.41 -1.13
CA PHE A 151 -25.80 -0.16 -1.24
C PHE A 151 -26.75 1.03 -1.37
N ASP A 152 -27.76 0.93 -2.23
CA ASP A 152 -28.75 1.98 -2.49
C ASP A 152 -29.60 2.30 -1.24
N ALA A 153 -29.89 1.31 -0.40
CA ALA A 153 -30.59 1.47 0.88
C ALA A 153 -29.77 2.16 1.99
N LEU A 154 -28.46 2.38 1.79
CA LEU A 154 -27.65 3.13 2.75
C LEU A 154 -27.91 4.64 2.64
N PRO A 155 -27.86 5.38 3.77
CA PRO A 155 -27.86 6.83 3.74
C PRO A 155 -26.68 7.37 2.90
N PRO A 156 -26.82 8.52 2.22
CA PRO A 156 -25.78 9.06 1.34
C PRO A 156 -24.39 9.10 1.97
N LYS A 157 -24.28 9.61 3.22
CA LYS A 157 -23.01 9.69 3.96
C LYS A 157 -22.33 8.33 4.17
N ALA A 158 -23.10 7.26 4.33
CA ALA A 158 -22.57 5.90 4.49
C ALA A 158 -22.10 5.32 3.15
N ARG A 159 -22.82 5.59 2.05
CA ARG A 159 -22.38 5.21 0.70
C ARG A 159 -21.09 5.92 0.30
N THR A 160 -21.04 7.24 0.50
CA THR A 160 -19.87 8.06 0.14
C THR A 160 -18.61 7.59 0.86
N ILE A 161 -18.67 7.32 2.17
CA ILE A 161 -17.46 6.90 2.91
C ILE A 161 -17.01 5.48 2.54
N ILE A 162 -17.94 4.56 2.23
CA ILE A 162 -17.59 3.22 1.73
C ILE A 162 -17.01 3.32 0.31
N MET A 163 -17.58 4.14 -0.56
CA MET A 163 -17.05 4.40 -1.92
C MET A 163 -15.60 4.88 -1.86
N LEU A 164 -15.32 5.89 -1.02
CA LEU A 164 -13.96 6.43 -0.87
C LEU A 164 -12.98 5.41 -0.28
N SER A 165 -13.40 4.59 0.68
CA SER A 165 -12.53 3.59 1.32
C SER A 165 -12.36 2.33 0.47
N ASP A 166 -13.46 1.66 0.13
CA ASP A 166 -13.46 0.25 -0.29
C ASP A 166 -13.39 0.10 -1.81
N VAL A 167 -13.66 1.16 -2.56
CA VAL A 167 -13.61 1.13 -4.03
C VAL A 167 -12.54 2.07 -4.57
N GLU A 168 -12.44 3.29 -4.05
CA GLU A 168 -11.40 4.24 -4.45
C GLU A 168 -10.07 3.97 -3.72
N GLY A 169 -10.08 3.19 -2.63
CA GLY A 169 -8.87 2.74 -1.94
C GLY A 169 -8.16 3.81 -1.11
N LEU A 170 -8.86 4.87 -0.71
CA LEU A 170 -8.24 6.02 -0.04
C LEU A 170 -7.85 5.68 1.40
N SER A 171 -6.72 6.21 1.85
CA SER A 171 -6.33 6.15 3.25
C SER A 171 -7.30 6.95 4.13
N TYR A 172 -7.36 6.63 5.43
CA TYR A 172 -8.23 7.36 6.36
C TYR A 172 -7.90 8.85 6.45
N ARG A 173 -6.64 9.22 6.22
CA ARG A 173 -6.19 10.61 6.17
C ARG A 173 -6.72 11.30 4.91
N GLU A 174 -6.63 10.68 3.74
CA GLU A 174 -7.17 11.24 2.50
C GLU A 174 -8.70 11.34 2.56
N ILE A 175 -9.40 10.36 3.15
CA ILE A 175 -10.84 10.43 3.36
C ILE A 175 -11.21 11.59 4.30
N ALA A 176 -10.43 11.79 5.37
CA ALA A 176 -10.61 12.92 6.29
C ALA A 176 -10.47 14.26 5.57
N GLU A 177 -9.49 14.38 4.66
CA GLU A 177 -9.28 15.55 3.82
C GLU A 177 -10.43 15.77 2.81
N VAL A 178 -10.89 14.71 2.14
CA VAL A 178 -12.01 14.75 1.17
C VAL A 178 -13.32 15.15 1.85
N LEU A 179 -13.62 14.55 3.01
CA LEU A 179 -14.86 14.79 3.74
C LEU A 179 -14.80 15.96 4.72
N ASN A 180 -13.64 16.63 4.82
CA ASN A 180 -13.36 17.71 5.76
C ASN A 180 -13.80 17.39 7.19
N CYS A 181 -13.32 16.27 7.74
CA CYS A 181 -13.64 15.85 9.10
C CYS A 181 -12.44 15.19 9.81
N PRO A 182 -12.46 15.08 11.15
CA PRO A 182 -11.37 14.42 11.88
C PRO A 182 -11.21 12.94 11.52
N ILE A 183 -9.98 12.43 11.53
CA ILE A 183 -9.70 11.01 11.22
C ILE A 183 -10.45 10.02 12.14
N GLY A 184 -10.64 10.35 13.42
CA GLY A 184 -11.46 9.55 14.33
C GLY A 184 -12.94 9.49 13.91
N THR A 185 -13.46 10.55 13.29
CA THR A 185 -14.80 10.57 12.71
C THR A 185 -14.89 9.67 11.47
N VAL A 186 -13.84 9.61 10.65
CA VAL A 186 -13.76 8.68 9.51
C VAL A 186 -13.85 7.24 10.00
N MET A 187 -13.03 6.85 10.98
CA MET A 187 -13.03 5.49 11.54
C MET A 187 -14.41 5.09 12.08
N SER A 188 -15.01 5.95 12.90
CA SER A 188 -16.35 5.70 13.47
C SER A 188 -17.44 5.62 12.41
N ARG A 189 -17.47 6.56 11.45
CA ARG A 189 -18.47 6.56 10.36
C ARG A 189 -18.33 5.36 9.46
N LEU A 190 -17.11 4.97 9.11
CA LEU A 190 -16.83 3.83 8.24
C LEU A 190 -17.22 2.51 8.93
N HIS A 191 -16.90 2.36 10.22
CA HIS A 191 -17.34 1.22 11.01
C HIS A 191 -18.87 1.09 11.00
N ASN A 192 -19.59 2.20 11.29
CA ASN A 192 -21.04 2.22 11.32
C ASN A 192 -21.66 1.97 9.94
N ALA A 193 -21.06 2.52 8.88
CA ALA A 193 -21.49 2.31 7.50
C ALA A 193 -21.37 0.83 7.09
N ARG A 194 -20.22 0.20 7.35
CA ARG A 194 -19.99 -1.24 7.09
C ARG A 194 -20.91 -2.12 7.93
N LYS A 195 -21.16 -1.78 9.20
CA LYS A 195 -22.13 -2.49 10.06
C LYS A 195 -23.54 -2.44 9.47
N ARG A 196 -23.97 -1.28 8.97
CA ARG A 196 -25.28 -1.11 8.34
C ARG A 196 -25.38 -1.87 7.01
N LEU A 197 -24.34 -1.82 6.18
CA LEU A 197 -24.26 -2.57 4.94
C LEU A 197 -24.34 -4.09 5.20
N LYS A 198 -23.62 -4.58 6.21
CA LYS A 198 -23.68 -5.98 6.65
C LYS A 198 -25.09 -6.38 7.09
N GLY A 199 -25.80 -5.51 7.81
CA GLY A 199 -27.20 -5.75 8.20
C GLY A 199 -28.14 -5.88 6.99
N LEU A 200 -27.94 -5.06 5.95
CA LEU A 200 -28.75 -5.07 4.73
C LEU A 200 -28.45 -6.26 3.80
N LEU A 201 -27.22 -6.76 3.81
CA LEU A 201 -26.78 -7.87 2.95
C LEU A 201 -27.06 -9.27 3.55
N GLY A 202 -27.48 -9.35 4.82
CA GLY A 202 -27.75 -10.62 5.50
C GLY A 202 -26.50 -11.50 5.73
N PRO A 203 -26.68 -12.74 6.21
CA PRO A 203 -25.59 -13.62 6.67
C PRO A 203 -24.63 -14.14 5.60
N MET A 204 -24.92 -14.02 4.29
CA MET A 204 -24.10 -14.63 3.22
C MET A 204 -22.95 -13.74 2.70
N LEU A 205 -23.03 -12.42 2.81
CA LEU A 205 -21.98 -11.49 2.34
C LEU A 205 -21.07 -10.96 3.46
N ALA A 206 -21.39 -11.33 4.70
CA ALA A 206 -20.53 -11.10 5.85
C ALA A 206 -19.13 -11.69 5.61
N MET A 207 -19.00 -12.80 4.87
CA MET A 207 -17.69 -13.41 4.62
C MET A 207 -16.84 -12.57 3.66
N ILE A 208 -17.40 -11.94 2.62
CA ILE A 208 -16.64 -11.15 1.63
C ILE A 208 -16.27 -9.77 2.16
N LEU A 209 -17.17 -9.11 2.91
CA LEU A 209 -16.88 -7.83 3.56
C LEU A 209 -15.98 -7.99 4.80
N TRP A 210 -16.07 -9.11 5.50
CA TRP A 210 -15.16 -9.44 6.59
C TRP A 210 -13.81 -9.92 6.05
N LEU A 211 -13.78 -10.70 4.96
CA LEU A 211 -12.56 -11.00 4.20
C LEU A 211 -11.91 -9.72 3.70
N GLY A 212 -12.63 -8.77 3.09
CA GLY A 212 -12.03 -7.49 2.68
C GLY A 212 -11.46 -6.66 3.85
N LEU A 213 -12.09 -6.74 5.04
CA LEU A 213 -11.64 -6.05 6.24
C LEU A 213 -10.52 -6.78 7.01
N THR A 214 -10.44 -8.11 6.88
CA THR A 214 -9.35 -8.94 7.41
C THR A 214 -8.27 -9.21 6.37
N LEU A 215 -8.45 -8.88 5.09
CA LEU A 215 -7.46 -9.05 4.00
C LEU A 215 -6.35 -8.00 4.02
N VAL A 216 -6.40 -7.01 4.92
CA VAL A 216 -5.19 -6.26 5.32
C VAL A 216 -4.34 -7.08 6.30
N TRP A 217 -4.86 -8.19 6.85
CA TRP A 217 -4.13 -9.15 7.71
C TRP A 217 -4.17 -10.60 7.22
N ALA A 218 -4.78 -10.89 6.07
CA ALA A 218 -4.92 -12.25 5.53
C ALA A 218 -4.88 -12.23 4.01
N VAL A 219 -3.76 -11.82 3.42
CA VAL A 219 -3.46 -12.13 2.01
C VAL A 219 -3.58 -13.65 1.85
N PRO A 220 -4.45 -14.17 0.96
CA PRO A 220 -4.42 -15.60 0.67
C PRO A 220 -3.02 -15.92 0.16
N VAL A 221 -2.44 -16.97 0.74
CA VAL A 221 -1.20 -17.60 0.30
C VAL A 221 -1.41 -18.10 -1.14
N GLN A 222 -1.37 -17.19 -2.12
CA GLN A 222 -1.02 -17.53 -3.49
C GLN A 222 0.49 -17.71 -3.49
N ALA A 223 0.91 -18.96 -3.31
CA ALA A 223 2.24 -19.47 -3.64
C ALA A 223 3.41 -18.50 -3.36
N GLN A 224 3.58 -18.05 -2.12
CA GLN A 224 4.84 -17.40 -1.76
C GLN A 224 5.95 -18.43 -1.92
N GLN A 225 6.87 -18.17 -2.85
CA GLN A 225 8.03 -19.03 -3.05
C GLN A 225 8.79 -19.13 -1.72
N ILE A 226 8.92 -20.35 -1.22
CA ILE A 226 9.68 -20.64 0.00
C ILE A 226 11.15 -20.48 -0.36
N ILE A 227 11.85 -19.63 0.37
CA ILE A 227 13.29 -19.51 0.26
C ILE A 227 13.94 -20.05 1.53
N ARG A 228 15.14 -20.62 1.38
CA ARG A 228 16.01 -20.92 2.51
C ARG A 228 17.08 -19.85 2.58
N PHE A 229 17.21 -19.15 3.68
CA PHE A 229 18.35 -18.26 3.90
C PHE A 229 18.96 -18.52 5.26
N GLY A 230 20.23 -18.19 5.41
CA GLY A 230 20.91 -18.29 6.68
C GLY A 230 21.52 -16.95 7.07
N VAL A 231 21.52 -16.74 8.38
CA VAL A 231 22.09 -15.59 9.05
C VAL A 231 23.18 -16.08 9.97
N ARG A 232 24.33 -15.42 9.92
CA ARG A 232 25.39 -15.59 10.92
C ARG A 232 25.85 -14.22 11.39
N VAL A 233 25.98 -14.07 12.69
CA VAL A 233 26.48 -12.85 13.33
C VAL A 233 27.77 -13.19 14.03
N LEU A 234 28.81 -12.42 13.73
CA LEU A 234 30.14 -12.58 14.29
C LEU A 234 30.50 -11.35 15.11
N GLU A 235 31.30 -11.54 16.15
CA GLU A 235 32.14 -10.50 16.74
C GLU A 235 33.50 -10.52 16.03
N ALA A 236 33.86 -9.44 15.35
CA ALA A 236 35.20 -9.26 14.79
C ALA A 236 36.03 -8.40 15.75
N SER A 237 37.13 -8.93 16.28
CA SER A 237 37.93 -8.31 17.34
C SER A 237 39.44 -8.48 17.10
N ILE A 238 40.23 -7.57 17.66
CA ILE A 238 41.70 -7.63 17.67
C ILE A 238 42.20 -8.59 18.75
N GLN A 239 41.37 -8.87 19.76
CA GLN A 239 41.69 -9.79 20.85
C GLN A 239 40.77 -11.03 20.78
N PRO A 240 41.27 -12.23 21.09
CA PRO A 240 40.45 -13.43 21.16
C PRO A 240 39.40 -13.29 22.28
N ALA A 241 38.23 -13.88 22.08
CA ALA A 241 37.16 -13.84 23.09
C ALA A 241 37.60 -14.56 24.38
N LEU A 242 37.23 -14.03 25.55
CA LEU A 242 37.58 -14.58 26.86
C LEU A 242 37.05 -16.00 27.13
N SER A 243 36.20 -16.55 26.24
CA SER A 243 35.68 -17.91 26.26
C SER A 243 36.08 -18.67 24.98
N ALA A 244 37.38 -18.74 24.71
CA ALA A 244 37.94 -19.45 23.55
C ALA A 244 37.83 -20.98 23.70
N SER A 245 36.64 -21.51 23.41
CA SER A 245 36.43 -22.90 22.99
C SER A 245 35.72 -23.00 21.64
N VAL A 246 35.55 -21.86 20.93
CA VAL A 246 34.59 -21.70 19.80
C VAL A 246 35.26 -21.64 18.41
N GLU A 247 36.58 -21.39 18.36
CA GLU A 247 37.38 -21.40 17.12
C GLU A 247 37.27 -22.71 16.29
N PRO A 248 37.18 -23.93 16.88
CA PRO A 248 37.06 -25.16 16.09
C PRO A 248 35.75 -25.25 15.26
N GLU A 249 34.66 -24.60 15.69
CA GLU A 249 33.38 -24.67 14.95
C GLU A 249 33.40 -23.81 13.68
N ILE A 250 34.15 -22.70 13.69
CA ILE A 250 34.32 -21.81 12.53
C ILE A 250 35.30 -22.42 11.54
N GLU A 251 36.40 -23.02 12.02
CA GLU A 251 37.35 -23.75 11.19
C GLU A 251 36.75 -25.03 10.60
N ALA A 252 35.74 -25.64 11.20
CA ALA A 252 35.06 -26.81 10.62
C ALA A 252 34.08 -26.44 9.47
N ASP A 253 33.62 -25.20 9.38
CA ASP A 253 32.63 -24.77 8.37
C ASP A 253 33.32 -24.37 7.05
N GLU A 254 33.28 -25.27 6.06
CA GLU A 254 33.82 -25.05 4.71
C GLU A 254 33.32 -23.76 4.03
N HIS A 255 32.12 -23.27 4.36
CA HIS A 255 31.63 -22.01 3.83
C HIS A 255 32.36 -20.82 4.46
N MET A 256 32.66 -20.88 5.76
CA MET A 256 33.42 -19.84 6.47
C MET A 256 34.87 -19.79 6.02
N LYS A 257 35.54 -20.94 5.82
CA LYS A 257 36.92 -20.98 5.30
C LYS A 257 37.10 -20.14 4.02
N ARG A 258 36.09 -20.13 3.14
CA ARG A 258 36.10 -19.36 1.89
C ARG A 258 35.90 -17.86 2.08
N ILE A 259 35.16 -17.46 3.12
CA ILE A 259 34.77 -16.07 3.37
C ILE A 259 35.79 -15.36 4.28
N LEU A 260 36.39 -16.07 5.24
CA LEU A 260 37.31 -15.52 6.25
C LEU A 260 38.45 -14.67 5.66
N PRO A 261 39.15 -15.07 4.58
CA PRO A 261 40.20 -14.23 3.99
C PRO A 261 39.68 -12.87 3.54
N ARG A 262 38.46 -12.82 2.98
CA ARG A 262 37.82 -11.56 2.56
C ARG A 262 37.42 -10.71 3.76
N LEU A 263 36.92 -11.32 4.83
CA LEU A 263 36.57 -10.57 6.05
C LEU A 263 37.81 -9.94 6.68
N ARG A 264 38.91 -10.70 6.81
CA ARG A 264 40.20 -10.20 7.29
C ARG A 264 40.70 -9.02 6.45
N ALA A 265 40.59 -9.12 5.12
CA ALA A 265 40.95 -8.01 4.23
C ALA A 265 40.04 -6.77 4.39
N LEU A 266 38.72 -6.97 4.55
CA LEU A 266 37.74 -5.89 4.64
C LEU A 266 37.75 -5.17 5.99
N PHE A 267 37.81 -5.92 7.10
CA PHE A 267 37.62 -5.38 8.44
C PHE A 267 38.89 -5.30 9.29
N ARG A 268 40.00 -5.90 8.83
CA ARG A 268 41.32 -5.87 9.50
C ARG A 268 41.31 -6.36 10.95
N TYR A 269 40.40 -7.29 11.27
CA TYR A 269 40.40 -8.04 12.53
C TYR A 269 40.94 -9.44 12.30
N ASP A 270 41.65 -9.97 13.29
CA ASP A 270 42.27 -11.30 13.24
C ASP A 270 41.36 -12.39 13.81
N HIS A 271 40.54 -12.02 14.81
CA HIS A 271 39.63 -12.92 15.51
C HIS A 271 38.17 -12.67 15.11
N TYR A 272 37.47 -13.75 14.75
CA TYR A 272 36.03 -13.73 14.46
C TYR A 272 35.34 -14.80 15.30
N THR A 273 34.44 -14.39 16.18
CA THR A 273 33.70 -15.30 17.06
C THR A 273 32.24 -15.36 16.63
N THR A 274 31.66 -16.55 16.46
CA THR A 274 30.24 -16.67 16.11
C THR A 274 29.39 -16.38 17.34
N LEU A 275 28.56 -15.32 17.25
CA LEU A 275 27.61 -14.94 18.29
C LEU A 275 26.22 -15.52 18.05
N HIS A 276 25.82 -15.63 16.78
CA HIS A 276 24.51 -16.15 16.40
C HIS A 276 24.60 -16.88 15.05
N ARG A 277 23.88 -17.99 14.92
CA ARG A 277 23.72 -18.71 13.65
C ARG A 277 22.30 -19.25 13.55
N GLN A 278 21.62 -18.93 12.46
CA GLN A 278 20.28 -19.43 12.21
C GLN A 278 20.07 -19.70 10.73
N ARG A 279 19.36 -20.79 10.44
CA ARG A 279 18.80 -21.05 9.11
C ARG A 279 17.30 -20.84 9.19
N VAL A 280 16.76 -20.21 8.17
CA VAL A 280 15.35 -19.88 8.08
C VAL A 280 14.83 -20.38 6.76
N GLU A 281 13.72 -21.09 6.83
CA GLU A 281 12.90 -21.48 5.70
C GLU A 281 11.59 -20.73 5.83
N GLY A 282 11.30 -19.87 4.86
CA GLY A 282 10.18 -18.97 4.99
C GLY A 282 9.77 -18.38 3.65
N PRO A 283 8.53 -17.88 3.56
CA PRO A 283 8.03 -17.30 2.33
C PRO A 283 8.77 -16.00 1.99
N LEU A 284 8.97 -15.77 0.69
CA LEU A 284 9.37 -14.46 0.18
C LEU A 284 8.39 -13.39 0.68
N GLY A 285 8.92 -12.29 1.22
CA GLY A 285 8.18 -11.18 1.82
C GLY A 285 7.99 -11.27 3.33
N ALA A 286 8.21 -12.43 3.96
CA ALA A 286 8.06 -12.56 5.41
C ALA A 286 9.27 -12.01 6.17
N GLN A 287 9.02 -11.03 7.04
CA GLN A 287 10.02 -10.49 7.93
C GLN A 287 10.40 -11.51 9.01
N GLN A 288 11.71 -11.73 9.17
CA GLN A 288 12.28 -12.62 10.17
C GLN A 288 13.11 -11.79 11.14
N ARG A 289 12.92 -12.01 12.45
CA ARG A 289 13.52 -11.19 13.50
C ARG A 289 14.32 -12.05 14.46
N PHE A 290 15.57 -11.66 14.69
CA PHE A 290 16.51 -12.38 15.55
C PHE A 290 17.00 -11.46 16.66
N ALA A 291 17.02 -11.95 17.89
CA ALA A 291 17.71 -11.27 18.97
C ALA A 291 19.22 -11.36 18.74
N ILE A 292 19.92 -10.24 18.81
CA ILE A 292 21.38 -10.15 18.70
C ILE A 292 21.93 -9.56 20.01
N PRO A 293 23.15 -9.93 20.43
CA PRO A 293 23.77 -9.33 21.60
C PRO A 293 23.81 -7.79 21.62
N GLY A 294 23.76 -7.23 22.82
CA GLY A 294 23.71 -5.78 23.05
C GLY A 294 22.31 -5.17 22.98
N GLU A 295 21.27 -5.93 23.33
CA GLU A 295 19.85 -5.54 23.30
C GLU A 295 19.37 -5.10 21.90
N ARG A 296 19.88 -5.79 20.88
CA ARG A 296 19.59 -5.47 19.48
C ARG A 296 18.71 -6.52 18.83
N TRP A 297 18.03 -6.09 17.77
CA TRP A 297 17.24 -6.97 16.91
C TRP A 297 17.72 -6.84 15.48
N LEU A 298 17.94 -7.98 14.81
CA LEU A 298 18.16 -8.02 13.38
C LEU A 298 16.88 -8.49 12.70
N GLU A 299 16.34 -7.62 11.83
CA GLU A 299 15.23 -7.94 10.96
C GLU A 299 15.75 -8.19 9.55
N VAL A 300 15.40 -9.33 8.98
CA VAL A 300 15.73 -9.70 7.59
C VAL A 300 14.42 -10.02 6.88
N THR A 301 14.13 -9.28 5.82
CA THR A 301 12.94 -9.48 4.99
C THR A 301 13.40 -9.74 3.55
N PRO A 302 13.28 -10.98 3.05
CA PRO A 302 13.56 -11.25 1.65
C PRO A 302 12.46 -10.65 0.79
N ASP A 303 12.74 -9.63 -0.01
CA ASP A 303 11.71 -8.85 -0.71
C ASP A 303 11.49 -9.32 -2.15
N GLN A 304 12.55 -9.69 -2.86
CA GLN A 304 12.50 -10.02 -4.27
C GLN A 304 13.50 -11.12 -4.67
N LEU A 305 13.10 -11.97 -5.61
CA LEU A 305 13.98 -12.98 -6.21
C LEU A 305 14.60 -12.43 -7.51
N GLU A 306 15.92 -12.57 -7.63
CA GLU A 306 16.71 -12.13 -8.78
C GLU A 306 17.50 -13.33 -9.32
N GLY A 307 16.82 -14.19 -10.09
CA GLY A 307 17.40 -15.42 -10.62
C GLY A 307 17.81 -16.41 -9.52
N ARG A 308 19.11 -16.54 -9.24
CA ARG A 308 19.66 -17.39 -8.15
C ARG A 308 20.00 -16.61 -6.87
N SER A 309 19.76 -15.31 -6.88
CA SER A 309 19.99 -14.41 -5.76
C SER A 309 18.65 -13.97 -5.16
N VAL A 310 18.69 -13.54 -3.92
CA VAL A 310 17.54 -12.98 -3.21
C VAL A 310 17.93 -11.59 -2.72
N ARG A 311 17.14 -10.60 -3.11
CA ARG A 311 17.22 -9.26 -2.51
C ARG A 311 16.53 -9.32 -1.14
N MET A 312 17.18 -8.71 -0.16
CA MET A 312 16.73 -8.74 1.23
C MET A 312 16.87 -7.36 1.84
N LYS A 313 15.83 -6.88 2.51
CA LYS A 313 15.88 -5.73 3.39
C LYS A 313 16.38 -6.16 4.77
N VAL A 314 17.46 -5.57 5.22
CA VAL A 314 18.09 -5.86 6.51
C VAL A 314 18.04 -4.63 7.39
N ARG A 315 17.54 -4.79 8.62
CA ARG A 315 17.49 -3.72 9.62
C ARG A 315 18.11 -4.20 10.92
N LEU A 316 19.00 -3.40 11.48
CA LEU A 316 19.48 -3.59 12.84
C LEU A 316 18.84 -2.53 13.73
N LEU A 317 18.16 -2.96 14.79
CA LEU A 317 17.43 -2.11 15.72
C LEU A 317 18.07 -2.17 17.10
N LYS A 318 18.15 -1.03 17.80
CA LYS A 318 18.40 -0.97 19.26
C LYS A 318 17.17 -0.31 19.89
N GLY A 319 16.38 -1.08 20.62
CA GLY A 319 15.02 -0.66 21.03
C GLY A 319 14.06 -0.57 19.82
N THR A 320 13.43 0.60 19.62
CA THR A 320 12.49 0.87 18.51
C THR A 320 13.10 1.62 17.32
N ASN A 321 14.31 2.18 17.47
CA ASN A 321 14.98 2.92 16.40
C ASN A 321 15.91 2.02 15.56
N PRO A 322 15.90 2.16 14.22
CA PRO A 322 16.85 1.46 13.37
C PRO A 322 18.22 2.12 13.40
N ASP A 323 19.24 1.39 13.87
CA ASP A 323 20.66 1.76 13.79
C ASP A 323 21.17 1.64 12.35
N VAL A 324 20.69 0.62 11.61
CA VAL A 324 21.07 0.34 10.22
C VAL A 324 19.85 -0.17 9.46
N SER A 325 19.61 0.30 8.23
CA SER A 325 18.56 -0.20 7.35
C SER A 325 19.02 -0.12 5.90
N MET A 326 19.15 -1.26 5.23
CA MET A 326 19.59 -1.31 3.83
C MET A 326 19.02 -2.52 3.08
N HIS A 327 19.04 -2.44 1.74
CA HIS A 327 18.78 -3.58 0.89
C HIS A 327 20.11 -4.21 0.48
N ILE A 328 20.17 -5.54 0.52
CA ILE A 328 21.31 -6.33 0.09
C ILE A 328 20.86 -7.40 -0.89
N VAL A 329 21.79 -7.98 -1.64
CA VAL A 329 21.55 -9.13 -2.50
C VAL A 329 22.42 -10.28 -2.01
N ALA A 330 21.82 -11.41 -1.68
CA ALA A 330 22.51 -12.60 -1.18
C ALA A 330 22.23 -13.80 -2.10
N ALA A 331 23.25 -14.62 -2.33
CA ALA A 331 23.14 -15.84 -3.15
C ALA A 331 23.87 -17.03 -2.48
N PRO A 332 23.66 -18.28 -2.94
CA PRO A 332 24.24 -19.46 -2.28
C PRO A 332 25.76 -19.47 -2.21
N ARG A 333 26.41 -18.83 -3.20
CA ARG A 333 27.88 -18.76 -3.35
C ARG A 333 28.42 -17.33 -3.28
N ALA A 334 27.56 -16.35 -3.02
CA ALA A 334 27.92 -14.94 -2.89
C ALA A 334 27.14 -14.35 -1.70
N PRO A 335 27.60 -14.60 -0.47
CA PRO A 335 26.94 -14.07 0.71
C PRO A 335 27.14 -12.55 0.79
N ALA A 336 26.11 -11.86 1.26
CA ALA A 336 26.22 -10.46 1.62
C ALA A 336 26.86 -10.34 3.01
N VAL A 337 27.77 -9.39 3.16
CA VAL A 337 28.47 -9.11 4.42
C VAL A 337 28.18 -7.67 4.82
N LEU A 338 27.74 -7.49 6.05
CA LEU A 338 27.37 -6.20 6.61
C LEU A 338 28.20 -5.90 7.85
N ALA A 339 28.80 -4.72 7.86
CA ALA A 339 29.39 -4.12 9.05
C ALA A 339 28.27 -3.65 9.96
N GLY A 340 28.22 -4.17 11.18
CA GLY A 340 27.36 -3.70 12.24
C GLY A 340 28.08 -2.69 13.15
N PRO A 341 27.35 -2.17 14.17
CA PRO A 341 27.91 -1.26 15.16
C PRO A 341 28.95 -1.97 16.05
N SER A 342 29.67 -1.18 16.84
CA SER A 342 30.59 -1.70 17.84
C SER A 342 29.89 -2.63 18.85
N TYR A 343 30.58 -3.70 19.19
CA TYR A 343 30.16 -4.70 20.17
C TYR A 343 31.39 -5.30 20.83
N GLY A 344 31.37 -5.40 22.17
CA GLY A 344 32.54 -5.84 22.93
C GLY A 344 33.74 -4.93 22.67
N LYS A 345 34.87 -5.53 22.28
CA LYS A 345 36.11 -4.82 21.89
C LYS A 345 36.28 -4.70 20.36
N GLY A 346 35.21 -4.99 19.63
CA GLY A 346 35.22 -5.14 18.19
C GLY A 346 33.97 -4.58 17.52
N VAL A 347 33.60 -5.18 16.40
CA VAL A 347 32.39 -4.84 15.64
C VAL A 347 31.56 -6.08 15.35
N LEU A 348 30.26 -5.90 15.22
CA LEU A 348 29.39 -6.95 14.70
C LEU A 348 29.63 -7.11 13.20
N VAL A 349 29.73 -8.33 12.71
CA VAL A 349 29.75 -8.66 11.28
C VAL A 349 28.59 -9.60 11.00
N ILE A 350 27.67 -9.19 10.13
CA ILE A 350 26.49 -9.97 9.77
C ILE A 350 26.70 -10.55 8.39
N ILE A 351 26.55 -11.86 8.25
CA ILE A 351 26.71 -12.61 7.02
C ILE A 351 25.36 -13.23 6.66
N LEU A 352 24.91 -12.96 5.44
CA LEU A 352 23.63 -13.42 4.90
C LEU A 352 23.86 -14.20 3.61
N TRP A 353 23.32 -15.41 3.54
CA TRP A 353 23.28 -16.22 2.32
C TRP A 353 21.86 -16.69 2.07
N ALA A 354 21.46 -16.76 0.80
CA ALA A 354 20.14 -17.20 0.41
C ALA A 354 20.22 -18.29 -0.66
N ASN A 355 19.32 -19.26 -0.59
CA ASN A 355 19.05 -20.26 -1.60
C ASN A 355 17.56 -20.20 -1.98
N PRO A 356 17.23 -19.57 -3.13
CA PRO A 356 15.84 -19.42 -3.57
C PRO A 356 15.19 -20.73 -4.06
N ASN A 357 16.00 -21.76 -4.36
CA ASN A 357 15.54 -23.07 -4.80
C ASN A 357 16.18 -24.15 -3.93
N PRO A 358 15.64 -24.42 -2.74
CA PRO A 358 16.06 -25.58 -1.98
C PRO A 358 15.65 -26.83 -2.77
N THR A 359 16.61 -27.56 -3.34
CA THR A 359 16.33 -28.96 -3.70
C THR A 359 15.89 -29.69 -2.43
N PRO A 360 14.88 -30.58 -2.53
CA PRO A 360 14.37 -31.34 -1.38
C PRO A 360 15.49 -32.09 -0.65
#